data_AF-A0A4P5X1P1-F1
#
_entry.id   AF-A0A4P5X1P1-F1
#
_cell.length_a   1.000
_cell.length_b   1.000
_cell.length_c   1.000
_cell.angle_alpha   90.00
_cell.angle_beta   90.00
_cell.angle_gamma   90.00
#
_symmetry.space_group_name_H-M   'P 1'
#
loop_
_entity.id
_entity.type
_entity.pdbx_description
1 polymer ?
#
loop_
_entity_poly.entity_id
_entity_poly.type
_entity_poly.pdbx_seq_one_letter_code
_entity_poly.pdbx_strand_id
1 'polypeptide(L)'
;MSFRKSLNAEVAAALDEQVRIEASAAFLYFSMASWASVRGLSGMASWFRGEGQGELTHMNLFVKYLNDRDHQAKFATIEAPRATWDSPIEAFAQVRTQEHELLQRIDDLIGIADKHKDHLTHGFLSQFVPEQIADTAEADDVHDRLMLVGGDGHGLILIDQELGRQAAAEPA
;
A
#
# COMPACT_ATOMS: atom_id res chain seq x y z
N MET A 1 17.59 10.83 -32.74
CA MET A 1 16.67 11.89 -32.30
C MET A 1 15.63 11.24 -31.40
N SER A 2 15.63 11.53 -30.10
CA SER A 2 14.54 11.09 -29.22
C SER A 2 13.40 12.11 -29.32
N PHE A 3 12.20 11.63 -29.68
CA PHE A 3 10.99 12.46 -29.79
C PHE A 3 10.17 12.48 -28.49
N ARG A 4 10.68 11.87 -27.41
CA ARG A 4 10.00 11.77 -26.12
C ARG A 4 10.41 12.90 -25.18
N LYS A 5 9.42 13.53 -24.52
CA LYS A 5 9.65 14.54 -23.48
C LYS A 5 10.33 13.87 -22.28
N SER A 6 11.58 14.24 -22.01
CA SER A 6 12.34 13.73 -20.87
C SER A 6 11.61 14.00 -19.56
N LEU A 7 11.53 12.98 -18.70
CA LEU A 7 10.98 13.10 -17.35
C LEU A 7 11.81 14.11 -16.54
N ASN A 8 11.15 15.03 -15.82
CA ASN A 8 11.85 15.99 -14.97
C ASN A 8 12.59 15.25 -13.85
N ALA A 9 13.81 15.67 -13.50
CA ALA A 9 14.63 14.99 -12.50
C ALA A 9 14.00 14.92 -11.11
N GLU A 10 13.25 15.95 -10.69
CA GLU A 10 12.53 15.96 -9.41
C GLU A 10 11.37 14.95 -9.44
N VAL A 11 10.59 14.93 -10.53
CA VAL A 11 9.51 13.96 -10.73
C VAL A 11 10.07 12.53 -10.76
N ALA A 12 11.15 12.31 -11.51
CA ALA A 12 11.78 11.00 -11.63
C ALA A 12 12.29 10.48 -10.27
N ALA A 13 12.96 11.34 -9.50
CA ALA A 13 13.44 10.99 -8.16
C ALA A 13 12.28 10.68 -7.19
N ALA A 14 11.18 11.43 -7.27
CA ALA A 14 10.02 11.18 -6.42
C ALA A 14 9.32 9.86 -6.78
N LEU A 15 9.22 9.52 -8.06
CA LEU A 15 8.67 8.23 -8.52
C LEU A 15 9.60 7.06 -8.18
N ASP A 16 10.93 7.21 -8.30
CA ASP A 16 11.91 6.20 -7.85
C ASP A 16 11.75 5.94 -6.33
N GLU A 17 11.50 6.98 -5.54
CA GLU A 17 11.23 6.83 -4.11
C GLU A 17 9.87 6.14 -3.85
N GLN A 18 8.84 6.44 -4.65
CA GLN A 18 7.55 5.76 -4.53
C GLN A 18 7.68 4.26 -4.79
N VAL A 19 8.51 3.84 -5.77
CA VAL A 19 8.83 2.40 -5.99
C VAL A 19 9.38 1.75 -4.70
N ARG A 20 10.26 2.43 -3.97
CA ARG A 20 10.79 1.93 -2.69
C ARG A 20 9.69 1.84 -1.63
N ILE A 21 8.78 2.82 -1.60
CA ILE A 21 7.69 2.89 -0.62
C ILE A 21 6.70 1.76 -0.83
N GLU A 22 6.22 1.52 -2.06
CA GLU A 22 5.29 0.40 -2.33
C GLU A 22 5.94 -0.95 -1.99
N ALA A 23 7.21 -1.12 -2.33
CA ALA A 23 7.95 -2.34 -1.98
C ALA A 23 8.08 -2.52 -0.45
N SER A 24 8.27 -1.42 0.28
CA SER A 24 8.33 -1.42 1.75
C SER A 24 6.97 -1.73 2.37
N ALA A 25 5.88 -1.18 1.83
CA ALA A 25 4.51 -1.47 2.23
C ALA A 25 4.17 -2.95 2.02
N ALA A 26 4.52 -3.51 0.85
CA ALA A 26 4.37 -4.93 0.56
C ALA A 26 5.06 -5.82 1.60
N PHE A 27 6.31 -5.50 1.96
CA PHE A 27 7.05 -6.28 2.97
C PHE A 27 6.45 -6.14 4.36
N LEU A 28 5.95 -4.96 4.73
CA LEU A 28 5.23 -4.77 5.98
C LEU A 28 3.99 -5.66 6.04
N TYR A 29 3.19 -5.67 4.97
CA TYR A 29 1.99 -6.52 4.87
C TYR A 29 2.32 -8.01 4.91
N PHE A 30 3.36 -8.49 4.22
CA PHE A 30 3.78 -9.89 4.36
C PHE A 30 4.27 -10.22 5.78
N SER A 31 4.91 -9.28 6.47
CA SER A 31 5.30 -9.44 7.87
C SER A 31 4.09 -9.56 8.78
N MET A 32 3.07 -8.71 8.58
CA MET A 32 1.79 -8.78 9.29
C MET A 32 1.05 -10.10 9.00
N ALA A 33 1.02 -10.54 7.75
CA ALA A 33 0.43 -11.82 7.35
C ALA A 33 1.10 -12.99 8.07
N SER A 34 2.44 -13.00 8.13
CA SER A 34 3.22 -14.00 8.85
C SER A 34 2.91 -13.98 10.36
N TRP A 35 2.85 -12.79 10.96
CA TRP A 35 2.53 -12.61 12.38
C TRP A 35 1.12 -13.09 12.74
N ALA A 36 0.13 -12.78 11.90
CA ALA A 36 -1.26 -13.18 12.09
C ALA A 36 -1.46 -14.69 11.94
N SER A 37 -0.79 -15.29 10.95
CA SER A 37 -0.89 -16.73 10.65
C SER A 37 -0.48 -17.60 11.84
N VAL A 38 0.63 -17.28 12.51
CA VAL A 38 1.10 -18.04 13.68
C VAL A 38 0.29 -17.78 14.96
N ARG A 39 -0.72 -16.91 14.90
CA ARG A 39 -1.64 -16.57 16.01
C ARG A 39 -3.05 -17.11 15.80
N GLY A 40 -3.29 -17.86 14.73
CA GLY A 40 -4.61 -18.39 14.41
C GLY A 40 -5.59 -17.37 13.82
N LEU A 41 -5.10 -16.19 13.41
CA LEU A 41 -5.87 -15.14 12.76
C LEU A 41 -5.80 -15.33 11.24
N SER A 42 -6.42 -16.42 10.77
CA SER A 42 -6.27 -16.89 9.40
C SER A 42 -6.85 -15.93 8.35
N GLY A 43 -7.94 -15.24 8.67
CA GLY A 43 -8.56 -14.32 7.74
C GLY A 43 -7.79 -13.01 7.63
N MET A 44 -7.31 -12.45 8.76
CA MET A 44 -6.37 -11.33 8.75
C MET A 44 -5.09 -11.68 7.99
N ALA A 45 -4.55 -12.88 8.20
CA ALA A 45 -3.36 -13.32 7.48
C ALA A 45 -3.58 -13.40 5.96
N SER A 46 -4.78 -13.78 5.52
CA SER A 46 -5.16 -13.79 4.10
C SER A 46 -5.28 -12.38 3.55
N TRP A 47 -5.97 -11.49 4.28
CA TRP A 47 -6.16 -10.10 3.93
C TRP A 47 -4.82 -9.37 3.79
N PHE A 48 -3.96 -9.42 4.81
CA PHE A 48 -2.61 -8.84 4.73
C PHE A 48 -1.76 -9.39 3.57
N ARG A 49 -1.98 -10.66 3.18
CA ARG A 49 -1.26 -11.21 2.03
C ARG A 49 -1.78 -10.63 0.70
N GLY A 50 -3.08 -10.35 0.61
CA GLY A 50 -3.71 -9.63 -0.50
C GLY A 50 -3.12 -8.24 -0.64
N GLU A 51 -3.17 -7.44 0.43
CA GLU A 51 -2.55 -6.10 0.48
C GLU A 51 -1.10 -6.12 0.03
N GLY A 52 -0.29 -7.04 0.58
CA GLY A 52 1.11 -7.15 0.19
C GLY A 52 1.33 -7.48 -1.30
N GLN A 53 0.39 -8.18 -1.92
CA GLN A 53 0.41 -8.47 -3.35
C GLN A 53 -0.07 -7.28 -4.20
N GLY A 54 -1.06 -6.53 -3.71
CA GLY A 54 -1.50 -5.25 -4.29
C GLY A 54 -0.34 -4.26 -4.38
N GLU A 55 0.41 -4.10 -3.30
CA GLU A 55 1.54 -3.17 -3.25
C GLU A 55 2.70 -3.55 -4.15
N LEU A 56 2.97 -4.86 -4.33
CA LEU A 56 3.91 -5.31 -5.35
C LEU A 56 3.41 -5.00 -6.77
N THR A 57 2.10 -5.00 -6.98
CA THR A 57 1.50 -4.58 -8.26
C THR A 57 1.69 -3.08 -8.48
N HIS A 58 1.41 -2.25 -7.48
CA HIS A 58 1.67 -0.81 -7.51
C HIS A 58 3.13 -0.50 -7.81
N MET A 59 4.06 -1.09 -7.07
CA MET A 59 5.50 -0.97 -7.31
C MET A 59 5.85 -1.23 -8.79
N ASN A 60 5.32 -2.32 -9.36
CA ASN A 60 5.60 -2.69 -10.75
C ASN A 60 4.96 -1.71 -11.75
N LEU A 61 3.78 -1.15 -11.45
CA LEU A 61 3.16 -0.10 -12.27
C LEU A 61 4.03 1.15 -12.32
N PHE A 62 4.60 1.59 -11.19
CA PHE A 62 5.54 2.71 -11.15
C PHE A 62 6.82 2.42 -11.94
N VAL A 63 7.43 1.24 -11.76
CA VAL A 63 8.62 0.83 -12.52
C VAL A 63 8.34 0.83 -14.02
N LYS A 64 7.20 0.25 -14.42
CA LYS A 64 6.80 0.22 -15.83
C LYS A 64 6.63 1.64 -16.37
N TYR A 65 5.94 2.51 -15.62
CA TYR A 65 5.71 3.89 -16.03
C TYR A 65 7.00 4.67 -16.23
N LEU A 66 7.95 4.56 -15.29
CA LEU A 66 9.28 5.15 -15.39
C LEU A 66 9.99 4.71 -16.68
N ASN A 67 9.99 3.40 -16.96
CA ASN A 67 10.62 2.83 -18.14
C ASN A 67 9.93 3.28 -19.45
N ASP A 68 8.60 3.37 -19.47
CA ASP A 68 7.83 3.88 -20.61
C ASP A 68 8.13 5.38 -20.88
N ARG A 69 8.59 6.11 -19.87
CA ARG A 69 9.07 7.50 -19.93
C ARG A 69 10.57 7.63 -20.18
N ASP A 70 11.22 6.56 -20.64
CA ASP A 70 12.68 6.45 -20.89
C ASP A 70 13.56 6.73 -19.65
N HIS A 71 13.02 6.51 -18.44
CA HIS A 71 13.78 6.58 -17.18
C HIS A 71 13.97 5.17 -16.62
N GLN A 72 15.22 4.75 -16.42
CA GLN A 72 15.50 3.49 -15.74
C GLN A 72 15.20 3.65 -14.25
N ALA A 73 14.19 2.93 -13.76
CA ALA A 73 13.84 2.91 -12.34
C ALA A 73 15.04 2.55 -11.45
N LYS A 74 15.21 3.29 -10.35
CA LYS A 74 16.29 3.08 -9.38
C LYS A 74 15.72 2.48 -8.10
N PHE A 75 16.29 1.37 -7.67
CA PHE A 75 15.89 0.69 -6.45
C PHE A 75 16.81 1.08 -5.30
N ALA A 76 16.20 1.56 -4.22
CA ALA A 76 16.88 1.87 -2.97
C ALA A 76 16.77 0.70 -1.98
N THR A 77 17.56 0.76 -0.91
CA THR A 77 17.50 -0.21 0.17
C THR A 77 16.13 -0.20 0.84
N ILE A 78 15.58 -1.38 1.09
CA ILE A 78 14.36 -1.56 1.88
C ILE A 78 14.76 -2.05 3.27
N GLU A 79 14.31 -1.35 4.30
CA GLU A 79 14.56 -1.75 5.69
C GLU A 79 13.68 -2.96 6.07
N ALA A 80 14.14 -3.75 7.03
CA ALA A 80 13.35 -4.86 7.53
C ALA A 80 12.06 -4.32 8.20
N PRO A 81 10.88 -4.83 7.84
CA PRO A 81 9.64 -4.37 8.45
C PRO A 81 9.56 -4.79 9.92
N ARG A 82 8.71 -4.11 10.68
CA ARG A 82 8.29 -4.57 12.01
C ARG A 82 7.75 -6.00 11.91
N ALA A 83 8.08 -6.85 12.88
CA ALA A 83 7.72 -8.27 12.87
C ALA A 83 6.78 -8.71 14.01
N THR A 84 6.51 -7.83 14.97
CA THR A 84 5.73 -8.18 16.17
C THR A 84 4.79 -7.05 16.57
N TRP A 85 3.54 -7.41 16.79
CA TRP A 85 2.49 -6.58 17.37
C TRP A 85 1.92 -7.28 18.61
N ASP A 86 1.51 -6.48 19.59
CA ASP A 86 0.95 -6.93 20.87
C ASP A 86 -0.50 -7.37 20.71
N SER A 87 -1.23 -6.80 19.75
CA SER A 87 -2.64 -7.12 19.49
C SER A 87 -3.05 -6.85 18.04
N PRO A 88 -4.20 -7.40 17.58
CA PRO A 88 -4.79 -7.04 16.30
C PRO A 88 -5.13 -5.55 16.18
N ILE A 89 -5.52 -4.90 17.29
CA ILE A 89 -5.75 -3.46 17.33
C ILE A 89 -4.47 -2.71 16.97
N GLU A 90 -3.33 -3.09 17.55
CA GLU A 90 -2.06 -2.45 17.25
C GLU A 90 -1.62 -2.69 15.80
N ALA A 91 -1.83 -3.91 15.28
CA ALA A 91 -1.53 -4.21 13.87
C ALA A 91 -2.34 -3.32 12.93
N PHE A 92 -3.66 -3.22 13.11
CA PHE A 92 -4.52 -2.39 12.28
C PHE A 92 -4.33 -0.89 12.51
N ALA A 93 -3.83 -0.45 13.68
CA ALA A 93 -3.43 0.94 13.88
C ALA A 93 -2.23 1.29 13.00
N GLN A 94 -1.30 0.35 12.80
CA GLN A 94 -0.21 0.53 11.86
C GLN A 94 -0.69 0.50 10.40
N VAL A 95 -1.62 -0.38 10.04
CA VAL A 95 -2.24 -0.39 8.69
C VAL A 95 -2.87 0.96 8.39
N ARG A 96 -3.68 1.51 9.32
CA ARG A 96 -4.25 2.86 9.16
C ARG A 96 -3.20 3.90 8.90
N THR A 97 -2.12 3.91 9.69
CA THR A 97 -1.05 4.88 9.50
C THR A 97 -0.41 4.73 8.12
N GLN A 98 -0.13 3.49 7.71
CA GLN A 98 0.43 3.18 6.40
C GLN A 98 -0.46 3.70 5.26
N GLU A 99 -1.76 3.39 5.27
CA GLU A 99 -2.68 3.79 4.19
C GLU A 99 -2.89 5.30 4.09
N HIS A 100 -3.04 5.97 5.24
CA HIS A 100 -3.13 7.43 5.27
C HIS A 100 -1.83 8.08 4.75
N GLU A 101 -0.65 7.50 5.05
CA GLU A 101 0.62 7.98 4.51
C GLU A 101 0.73 7.75 2.99
N LEU A 102 0.28 6.60 2.48
CA LEU A 102 0.28 6.30 1.04
C LEU A 102 -0.64 7.23 0.27
N LEU A 103 -1.86 7.47 0.77
CA LEU A 103 -2.80 8.43 0.20
C LEU A 103 -2.18 9.84 0.11
N GLN A 104 -1.57 10.33 1.20
CA GLN A 104 -0.92 11.64 1.22
C GLN A 104 0.24 11.71 0.22
N ARG A 105 1.00 10.62 0.06
CA ARG A 105 2.12 10.56 -0.90
C ARG A 105 1.64 10.65 -2.34
N ILE A 106 0.53 10.00 -2.70
CA ILE A 106 -0.05 10.12 -4.03
C ILE A 106 -0.47 11.59 -4.30
N ASP A 107 -1.10 12.25 -3.33
CA ASP A 107 -1.46 13.67 -3.44
C ASP A 107 -0.22 14.58 -3.63
N ASP A 108 0.82 14.36 -2.81
CA ASP A 108 2.08 15.11 -2.90
C ASP A 108 2.77 14.90 -4.27
N LEU A 109 2.78 13.67 -4.78
CA LEU A 109 3.34 13.33 -6.09
C LEU A 109 2.58 14.02 -7.23
N ILE A 110 1.25 14.12 -7.14
CA ILE A 110 0.43 14.88 -8.09
C ILE A 110 0.83 16.35 -8.04
N GLY A 111 1.02 16.92 -6.85
CA GLY A 111 1.52 18.29 -6.67
C GLY A 111 2.89 18.52 -7.32
N ILE A 112 3.83 17.57 -7.19
CA ILE A 112 5.14 17.63 -7.85
C ILE A 112 5.00 17.56 -9.38
N ALA A 113 4.13 16.70 -9.90
CA ALA A 113 3.85 16.61 -11.33
C ALA A 113 3.28 17.94 -11.88
N ASP A 114 2.34 18.54 -11.16
CA ASP A 114 1.69 19.80 -11.55
C ASP A 114 2.64 20.99 -11.52
N LYS A 115 3.52 21.06 -10.51
CA LYS A 115 4.61 22.06 -10.42
C LYS A 115 5.44 22.10 -11.71
N HIS A 116 5.71 20.93 -12.30
CA HIS A 116 6.51 20.80 -13.52
C HIS A 116 5.69 20.73 -14.82
N LYS A 117 4.37 20.92 -14.73
CA LYS A 117 3.43 20.78 -15.86
C LYS A 117 3.60 19.42 -16.55
N ASP A 118 3.80 18.36 -15.77
CA ASP A 118 3.87 16.98 -16.25
C ASP A 118 2.50 16.31 -16.17
N HIS A 119 1.62 16.70 -17.09
CA HIS A 119 0.25 16.18 -17.17
C HIS A 119 0.19 14.66 -17.43
N LEU A 120 1.25 14.07 -17.99
CA LEU A 120 1.33 12.63 -18.19
C LEU A 120 1.55 11.91 -16.87
N THR A 121 2.39 12.47 -15.99
CA THR A 121 2.62 11.90 -14.65
C THR A 121 1.41 12.15 -13.76
N HIS A 122 0.79 13.33 -13.84
CA HIS A 122 -0.49 13.59 -13.17
C HIS A 122 -1.52 12.52 -13.55
N GLY A 123 -1.78 12.33 -14.84
CA GLY A 123 -2.79 11.36 -15.29
C GLY A 123 -2.48 9.92 -14.88
N PHE A 124 -1.21 9.54 -14.83
CA PHE A 124 -0.78 8.25 -14.29
C PHE A 124 -1.06 8.14 -12.78
N LEU A 125 -0.72 9.15 -11.99
CA LEU A 125 -0.93 9.13 -10.54
C LEU A 125 -2.42 9.17 -10.15
N SER A 126 -3.25 9.87 -10.93
CA SER A 126 -4.70 9.97 -10.67
C SER A 126 -5.42 8.62 -10.72
N GLN A 127 -4.84 7.58 -11.32
CA GLN A 127 -5.47 6.26 -11.36
C GLN A 127 -5.45 5.55 -9.99
N PHE A 128 -4.50 5.90 -9.11
CA PHE A 128 -4.36 5.29 -7.77
C PHE A 128 -5.25 5.97 -6.73
N VAL A 129 -5.70 7.21 -6.97
CA VAL A 129 -6.48 7.99 -5.99
C VAL A 129 -7.76 7.28 -5.53
N PRO A 130 -8.59 6.68 -6.41
CA PRO A 130 -9.80 6.00 -5.95
C PRO A 130 -9.53 4.78 -5.08
N GLU A 131 -8.47 4.03 -5.39
CA GLU A 131 -8.03 2.84 -4.66
C GLU A 131 -7.51 3.23 -3.28
N GLN A 132 -6.53 4.15 -3.19
CA GLN A 132 -6.04 4.63 -1.89
C GLN A 132 -7.14 5.20 -0.98
N ILE A 133 -8.18 5.84 -1.53
CA ILE A 133 -9.32 6.31 -0.74
C ILE A 133 -10.13 5.12 -0.18
N ALA A 134 -10.33 4.07 -0.97
CA ALA A 134 -11.03 2.86 -0.54
C ALA A 134 -10.22 2.13 0.53
N ASP A 135 -8.93 1.92 0.31
CA ASP A 135 -8.03 1.20 1.22
C ASP A 135 -7.90 1.92 2.56
N THR A 136 -7.77 3.26 2.52
CA THR A 136 -7.78 4.10 3.73
C THR A 136 -9.09 3.96 4.51
N ALA A 137 -10.23 3.94 3.82
CA ALA A 137 -11.54 3.81 4.45
C ALA A 137 -11.74 2.41 5.07
N GLU A 138 -11.25 1.37 4.40
CA GLU A 138 -11.28 0.00 4.92
C GLU A 138 -10.38 -0.15 6.14
N ALA A 139 -9.15 0.37 6.09
CA ALA A 139 -8.24 0.37 7.23
C ALA A 139 -8.85 1.06 8.46
N ASP A 140 -9.52 2.20 8.27
CA ASP A 140 -10.25 2.92 9.31
C ASP A 140 -11.42 2.08 9.87
N ASP A 141 -12.26 1.50 9.02
CA ASP A 141 -13.40 0.65 9.45
C ASP A 141 -12.95 -0.55 10.28
N VAL A 142 -11.97 -1.30 9.79
CA VAL A 142 -11.54 -2.54 10.45
C VAL A 142 -10.94 -2.23 11.82
N HIS A 143 -10.09 -1.22 11.92
CA HIS A 143 -9.55 -0.80 13.21
C HIS A 143 -10.65 -0.34 14.18
N ASP A 144 -11.58 0.49 13.73
CA ASP A 144 -12.62 1.04 14.60
C ASP A 144 -13.56 -0.06 15.10
N ARG A 145 -13.81 -1.08 14.26
CA ARG A 145 -14.52 -2.30 14.67
C ARG A 145 -13.73 -3.14 15.66
N LEU A 146 -12.41 -3.25 15.50
CA LEU A 146 -11.54 -3.93 16.46
C LEU A 146 -11.56 -3.20 17.82
N MET A 147 -11.53 -1.87 17.82
CA MET A 147 -11.69 -1.05 19.03
C MET A 147 -13.05 -1.28 19.69
N LEU A 148 -14.13 -1.36 18.90
CA LEU A 148 -15.49 -1.59 19.40
C LEU A 148 -15.62 -2.94 20.12
N VAL A 149 -14.98 -4.00 19.60
CA VAL A 149 -15.05 -5.34 20.17
C VAL A 149 -13.94 -5.64 21.19
N GLY A 150 -13.02 -4.69 21.42
CA GLY A 150 -11.91 -4.83 22.37
C GLY A 150 -10.72 -5.65 21.85
N GLY A 151 -10.73 -6.07 20.59
CA GLY A 151 -9.61 -6.79 19.97
C GLY A 151 -9.42 -8.23 20.44
N ASP A 152 -10.43 -8.84 21.09
CA ASP A 152 -10.40 -10.23 21.55
C ASP A 152 -11.76 -10.94 21.43
N GLY A 153 -11.80 -12.20 21.86
CA GLY A 153 -13.03 -12.97 22.02
C GLY A 153 -13.83 -13.20 20.74
N HIS A 154 -15.16 -13.32 20.88
CA HIS A 154 -16.06 -13.65 19.77
C HIS A 154 -16.09 -12.56 18.69
N GLY A 155 -15.96 -11.28 19.06
CA GLY A 155 -15.96 -10.17 18.11
C GLY A 155 -14.76 -10.22 17.16
N LEU A 156 -13.57 -10.52 17.69
CA LEU A 156 -12.37 -10.72 16.88
C LEU A 156 -12.54 -11.87 15.88
N ILE A 157 -13.10 -13.00 16.31
CA ILE A 157 -13.31 -14.17 15.42
C ILE A 157 -14.22 -13.80 14.24
N LEU A 158 -15.28 -13.02 14.48
CA LEU A 158 -16.20 -12.58 13.43
C LEU A 158 -15.52 -11.64 12.43
N ILE A 159 -14.69 -10.70 12.92
CA ILE A 159 -13.91 -9.80 12.05
C ILE A 159 -12.88 -10.59 11.24
N ASP A 160 -12.14 -11.51 11.86
CA ASP A 160 -11.17 -12.36 11.16
C ASP A 160 -11.84 -13.15 10.03
N GLN A 161 -12.97 -13.81 10.31
CA GLN A 161 -13.70 -14.56 9.30
C GLN A 161 -14.22 -13.70 8.14
N GLU A 162 -14.59 -12.44 8.39
CA GLU A 162 -15.03 -11.52 7.34
C GLU A 162 -13.87 -11.12 6.43
N LEU A 163 -12.74 -10.72 7.00
CA LEU A 163 -11.51 -10.39 6.24
C LEU A 163 -11.06 -11.58 5.37
N GLY A 164 -11.15 -12.80 5.91
CA GLY A 164 -10.83 -14.01 5.15
C GLY A 164 -11.78 -14.28 3.98
N ARG A 165 -13.06 -13.88 4.08
CA ARG A 165 -14.02 -14.01 2.97
C ARG A 165 -13.76 -12.97 1.89
N GLN A 166 -13.46 -11.73 2.27
CA GLN A 166 -13.14 -10.64 1.35
C GLN A 166 -11.89 -10.99 0.52
N ALA A 167 -10.82 -11.41 1.18
CA ALA A 167 -9.58 -11.82 0.51
C ALA A 167 -9.75 -13.02 -0.45
N ALA A 168 -10.78 -13.84 -0.28
CA ALA A 168 -11.09 -14.94 -1.20
C ALA A 168 -11.97 -14.52 -2.38
N ALA A 169 -12.64 -13.37 -2.29
CA ALA A 169 -13.53 -12.85 -3.33
C ALA A 169 -12.78 -12.01 -4.37
N GLU A 170 -11.61 -11.48 -4.02
CA GLU A 170 -10.75 -10.75 -4.96
C GLU A 170 -9.97 -11.72 -5.86
N PRO A 171 -10.08 -11.58 -7.20
CA PRO A 171 -9.28 -12.40 -8.11
C PRO A 171 -7.80 -12.01 -8.00
N ALA A 172 -6.95 -13.03 -7.88
CA ALA A 172 -5.49 -12.89 -7.86
C ALA A 172 -4.89 -12.33 -9.16
#